data_AF-A0A7S0HMH1-F1
#
_entry.id   AF-A0A7S0HMH1-F1
#
_cell.length_a   1.000
_cell.length_b   1.000
_cell.length_c   1.000
_cell.angle_alpha   90.00
_cell.angle_beta   90.00
_cell.angle_gamma   90.00
#
_symmetry.space_group_name_H-M   'P 1'
#
loop_
_entity.id
_entity.type
_entity.pdbx_description
1 polymer ?
#
loop_
_entity_poly.entity_id
_entity_poly.type
_entity_poly.pdbx_seq_one_letter_code
_entity_poly.pdbx_strand_id
1 'polypeptide(L)'
;KYVTKMQDKNSHIAWVRDQPQTEFPGFNCGVMLVRPDTRLFDSLVKERLEITNYNHHWAEQGYMNEYFVRNRAEVLELPPKFNALANIPTENSTLWRDLKQDIRIFHFTVVKPFIFFSPVVCYVKKLA
;
A
#
# COMPACT_ATOMS: atom_id res chain seq x y z
N LYS A 1 17.27 -3.54 6.85
CA LYS A 1 17.74 -2.95 5.56
C LYS A 1 16.94 -1.73 5.11
N TYR A 2 15.60 -1.77 5.03
CA TYR A 2 14.83 -0.61 4.55
C TYR A 2 14.84 0.56 5.55
N VAL A 3 14.77 0.29 6.85
CA VAL A 3 14.88 1.31 7.90
C VAL A 3 16.21 2.08 7.79
N THR A 4 17.33 1.38 7.64
CA THR A 4 18.65 2.01 7.42
C THR A 4 18.66 2.88 6.17
N LYS A 5 18.15 2.38 5.03
CA LYS A 5 18.03 3.19 3.80
C LYS A 5 17.17 4.43 3.97
N MET A 6 16.11 4.35 4.78
CA MET A 6 15.28 5.52 5.11
C MET A 6 16.04 6.51 6.00
N GLN A 7 16.88 6.04 6.92
CA GLN A 7 17.77 6.90 7.72
C GLN A 7 18.79 7.62 6.83
N ASP A 8 19.45 6.90 5.93
CA ASP A 8 20.46 7.45 5.02
C ASP A 8 19.87 8.51 4.08
N LYS A 9 18.62 8.34 3.66
CA LYS A 9 17.89 9.28 2.80
C LYS A 9 17.12 10.36 3.55
N ASN A 10 17.18 10.37 4.88
CA ASN A 10 16.30 11.17 5.73
C ASN A 10 14.80 11.06 5.36
N SER A 11 14.37 9.89 4.89
CA SER A 11 12.99 9.64 4.50
C SER A 11 12.19 9.14 5.70
N HIS A 12 10.96 9.63 5.81
CA HIS A 12 10.00 9.22 6.84
C HIS A 12 9.03 8.14 6.36
N ILE A 13 8.96 7.90 5.05
CA ILE A 13 7.99 6.98 4.44
C ILE A 13 8.64 6.10 3.37
N ALA A 14 8.34 4.81 3.44
CA ALA A 14 8.58 3.87 2.36
C ALA A 14 7.32 3.07 2.06
N TRP A 15 7.01 2.87 0.79
CA TRP A 15 5.75 2.28 0.36
C TRP A 15 5.85 1.69 -1.04
N VAL A 16 4.84 0.90 -1.41
CA VAL A 16 4.83 0.17 -2.68
C VAL A 16 4.11 1.00 -3.75
N ARG A 17 4.71 1.09 -4.94
CA ARG A 17 4.05 1.70 -6.10
C ARG A 17 2.78 0.92 -6.41
N ASP A 18 1.68 1.63 -6.63
CA ASP A 18 0.41 1.00 -6.98
C ASP A 18 0.56 0.22 -8.29
N GLN A 19 -0.07 -0.94 -8.39
CA GLN A 19 0.18 -1.83 -9.51
C GLN A 19 -0.45 -1.29 -10.81
N PRO A 20 0.11 -1.63 -11.99
CA PRO A 20 -0.28 -1.01 -13.26
C PRO A 20 -1.75 -1.19 -13.65
N GLN A 21 -2.44 -2.20 -13.10
CA GLN A 21 -3.87 -2.40 -13.34
C GLN A 21 -4.78 -1.47 -12.53
N THR A 22 -4.22 -0.66 -11.62
CA THR A 22 -4.98 0.38 -10.92
C THR A 22 -4.96 1.67 -11.73
N GLU A 23 -6.06 2.43 -11.69
CA GLU A 23 -6.13 3.74 -12.34
C GLU A 23 -5.32 4.84 -11.61
N PHE A 24 -4.69 4.51 -10.48
CA PHE A 24 -3.99 5.48 -9.64
C PHE A 24 -2.49 5.58 -9.98
N PRO A 25 -2.01 6.72 -10.51
CA PRO A 25 -0.59 6.90 -10.82
C PRO A 25 0.17 7.33 -9.56
N GLY A 26 0.54 6.38 -8.70
CA GLY A 26 1.26 6.70 -7.47
C GLY A 26 1.62 5.48 -6.62
N PHE A 27 1.67 5.69 -5.31
CA PHE A 27 1.97 4.67 -4.31
C PHE A 27 0.71 4.28 -3.53
N ASN A 28 0.60 3.00 -3.22
CA ASN A 28 -0.54 2.44 -2.53
C ASN A 28 -0.39 2.63 -1.01
N CYS A 29 -1.40 3.22 -0.36
CA CYS A 29 -1.36 3.49 1.09
C CYS A 29 -1.75 2.29 1.97
N GLY A 30 -2.12 1.14 1.38
CA GLY A 30 -2.47 -0.06 2.14
C GLY A 30 -1.31 -0.65 2.96
N VAL A 31 -0.06 -0.45 2.51
CA VAL A 31 1.13 -0.87 3.25
C VAL A 31 2.21 0.21 3.15
N MET A 32 2.59 0.72 4.32
CA MET A 32 3.63 1.72 4.48
C MET A 32 4.57 1.30 5.60
N LEU A 33 5.87 1.52 5.40
CA LEU A 33 6.86 1.54 6.46
C LEU A 33 7.08 3.02 6.84
N VAL A 34 6.79 3.33 8.11
CA VAL A 34 6.78 4.71 8.60
C VAL A 34 7.83 4.88 9.70
N ARG A 35 8.56 6.00 9.67
CA ARG A 35 9.37 6.49 10.79
C ARG A 35 8.60 7.63 11.47
N PRO A 36 7.97 7.39 12.63
CA PRO A 36 7.15 8.39 13.29
C PRO A 36 7.93 9.66 13.60
N ASP A 37 7.32 10.81 13.34
CA ASP A 37 7.84 12.13 13.68
C ASP A 37 6.64 13.05 13.96
N THR A 38 6.59 13.60 15.17
CA THR A 38 5.50 14.48 15.62
C THR A 38 5.42 15.75 14.77
N ARG A 39 6.57 16.36 14.41
CA ARG A 39 6.60 17.58 13.61
C ARG A 39 6.06 17.30 12.20
N LEU A 40 6.42 16.15 11.63
CA LEU A 40 5.91 15.73 10.33
C LEU A 40 4.40 15.46 10.40
N PHE A 41 3.93 14.80 11.45
CA PHE A 41 2.51 14.55 11.64
C PHE A 41 1.72 15.87 11.77
N ASP A 42 2.20 16.81 12.58
CA ASP A 42 1.55 18.12 12.74
C ASP A 42 1.52 18.90 11.43
N SER A 43 2.61 18.84 10.65
CA SER A 43 2.69 19.45 9.30
C SER A 43 1.67 18.83 8.35
N LEU A 44 1.59 17.50 8.30
CA LEU A 44 0.64 16.75 7.48
C LEU A 44 -0.80 17.09 7.87
N VAL A 45 -1.09 17.10 9.16
CA VAL A 45 -2.40 17.50 9.68
C VAL A 45 -2.71 18.95 9.29
N LYS A 46 -1.78 19.89 9.43
CA LYS A 46 -2.02 21.31 9.11
C LYS A 46 -2.23 21.55 7.61
N GLU A 47 -1.37 20.98 6.77
CA GLU A 47 -1.37 21.16 5.31
C GLU A 47 -2.57 20.49 4.62
N ARG A 48 -3.33 19.63 5.31
CA ARG A 48 -4.57 19.04 4.78
C ARG A 48 -5.62 20.07 4.34
N LEU A 49 -5.56 21.28 4.89
CA LEU A 49 -6.45 22.38 4.52
C LEU A 49 -5.94 23.16 3.28
N GLU A 50 -4.65 23.05 2.97
CA GLU A 50 -3.99 23.77 1.89
C GLU A 50 -3.86 22.91 0.62
N ILE A 51 -3.67 21.60 0.79
CA ILE A 51 -3.60 20.63 -0.30
C ILE A 51 -5.01 20.21 -0.70
N THR A 52 -5.54 20.87 -1.73
CA THR A 52 -6.86 20.59 -2.29
C THR A 52 -6.80 19.87 -3.63
N ASN A 53 -5.63 19.85 -4.29
CA ASN A 53 -5.45 19.35 -5.65
C ASN A 53 -5.13 17.84 -5.71
N TYR A 54 -5.84 17.02 -4.94
CA TYR A 54 -5.73 15.56 -5.03
C TYR A 54 -7.07 14.93 -5.38
N ASN A 55 -7.04 13.77 -6.03
CA ASN A 55 -8.27 13.06 -6.35
C ASN A 55 -8.87 12.45 -5.07
N HIS A 56 -9.94 13.07 -4.57
CA HIS A 56 -10.64 12.67 -3.35
C HIS A 56 -11.24 11.26 -3.41
N HIS A 57 -11.46 10.67 -4.60
CA HIS A 57 -11.89 9.27 -4.71
C HIS A 57 -10.87 8.28 -4.13
N TRP A 58 -9.61 8.68 -4.04
CA TRP A 58 -8.54 7.89 -3.44
C TRP A 58 -8.25 8.28 -1.98
N ALA A 59 -9.08 9.12 -1.37
CA ALA A 59 -9.01 9.50 0.04
C ALA A 59 -7.57 9.80 0.54
N GLU A 60 -7.08 9.07 1.54
CA GLU A 60 -5.74 9.21 2.08
C GLU A 60 -4.65 8.87 1.06
N GLN A 61 -4.89 7.92 0.15
CA GLN A 61 -3.93 7.58 -0.89
C GLN A 61 -3.68 8.75 -1.83
N GLY A 62 -4.72 9.45 -2.26
CA GLY A 62 -4.59 10.65 -3.07
C GLY A 62 -3.83 11.76 -2.33
N TYR A 63 -4.24 12.05 -1.10
CA TYR A 63 -3.66 13.10 -0.27
C TYR A 63 -2.18 12.85 0.06
N MET A 64 -1.84 11.63 0.48
CA MET A 64 -0.48 11.26 0.87
C MET A 64 0.48 11.33 -0.32
N ASN A 65 0.02 10.95 -1.52
CA ASN A 65 0.84 11.06 -2.72
C ASN A 65 1.12 12.53 -3.10
N GLU A 66 0.13 13.41 -2.94
CA GLU A 66 0.33 14.84 -3.15
C GLU A 66 1.34 15.41 -2.14
N TYR A 67 1.17 15.09 -0.85
CA TYR A 67 2.05 15.56 0.22
C TYR A 67 3.49 15.04 0.12
N PHE A 68 3.68 13.72 -0.03
CA PHE A 68 5.02 13.11 0.02
C PHE A 68 5.74 13.06 -1.33
N VAL A 69 5.03 12.82 -2.44
CA VAL A 69 5.67 12.61 -3.75
C VAL A 69 5.89 13.92 -4.47
N ARG A 70 4.86 14.75 -4.55
CA ARG A 70 4.91 16.00 -5.34
C ARG A 70 5.57 17.14 -4.58
N ASN A 71 5.28 17.27 -3.28
CA ASN A 71 5.76 18.43 -2.51
C ASN A 71 7.09 18.19 -1.79
N ARG A 72 7.44 16.94 -1.44
CA ARG A 72 8.61 16.64 -0.61
C ARG A 72 9.66 15.75 -1.26
N ALA A 73 9.29 14.92 -2.23
CA ALA A 73 10.17 13.95 -2.90
C ALA A 73 10.93 13.00 -1.94
N GLU A 74 10.43 12.81 -0.70
CA GLU A 74 11.07 12.04 0.37
C GLU A 74 10.59 10.58 0.42
N VAL A 75 10.52 9.91 -0.74
CA VAL A 75 9.93 8.57 -0.85
C VAL A 75 10.96 7.48 -1.11
N LEU A 76 10.88 6.40 -0.34
CA LEU A 76 11.58 5.15 -0.64
C LEU A 76 10.60 4.10 -1.18
N GLU A 77 10.80 3.66 -2.41
CA GLU A 77 9.95 2.61 -3.00
C GLU A 77 10.29 1.23 -2.41
N LEU A 78 9.27 0.53 -1.94
CA LEU A 78 9.33 -0.85 -1.49
C LEU A 78 8.96 -1.81 -2.64
N PRO A 79 9.54 -3.01 -2.68
CA PRO A 79 9.18 -4.01 -3.69
C PRO A 79 7.70 -4.41 -3.65
N PRO A 80 7.08 -4.72 -4.81
CA PRO A 80 5.65 -5.02 -4.92
C PRO A 80 5.17 -6.21 -4.09
N LYS A 81 6.07 -7.12 -3.72
CA LYS A 81 5.76 -8.28 -2.86
C LYS A 81 5.24 -7.92 -1.47
N PHE A 82 5.48 -6.68 -1.01
CA PHE A 82 5.01 -6.19 0.29
C PHE A 82 3.62 -5.55 0.24
N ASN A 83 3.00 -5.45 -0.94
CA ASN A 83 1.63 -4.94 -1.04
C ASN A 83 0.98 -5.48 -2.34
N ALA A 84 0.91 -6.80 -2.50
CA ALA A 84 0.39 -7.40 -3.72
C ALA A 84 -1.14 -7.35 -3.74
N LEU A 85 -1.75 -6.67 -4.70
CA LEU A 85 -3.21 -6.63 -4.82
C LEU A 85 -3.79 -8.01 -5.13
N ALA A 86 -4.89 -8.35 -4.47
CA ALA A 86 -5.55 -9.64 -4.61
C ALA A 86 -6.10 -9.92 -6.02
N ASN A 87 -6.28 -8.89 -6.85
CA ASN A 87 -6.74 -9.00 -8.23
C ASN A 87 -5.60 -9.24 -9.25
N ILE A 88 -4.32 -9.18 -8.86
CA ILE A 88 -3.18 -9.42 -9.77
C ILE A 88 -3.30 -10.75 -10.55
N PRO A 89 -3.73 -11.88 -9.96
CA PRO A 89 -3.85 -13.15 -10.69
C PRO A 89 -4.79 -13.09 -11.91
N THR A 90 -5.83 -12.24 -11.86
CA THR A 90 -6.81 -12.10 -12.94
C THR A 90 -6.45 -10.95 -13.88
N GLU A 91 -5.95 -9.83 -13.35
CA GLU A 91 -5.71 -8.60 -14.14
C GLU A 91 -4.31 -8.53 -14.77
N ASN A 92 -3.31 -9.23 -14.21
CA ASN A 92 -1.93 -9.16 -14.69
C ASN A 92 -1.16 -10.47 -14.45
N SER A 93 -1.41 -11.45 -15.32
CA SER A 93 -0.83 -12.80 -15.23
C SER A 93 0.70 -12.83 -15.31
N THR A 94 1.32 -11.88 -16.01
CA THR A 94 2.78 -11.73 -16.06
C THR A 94 3.33 -11.35 -14.69
N LEU A 95 2.82 -10.26 -14.09
CA LEU A 95 3.22 -9.84 -12.75
C LEU A 95 2.92 -10.92 -11.70
N TRP A 96 1.79 -11.61 -11.84
CA TRP A 96 1.44 -12.73 -10.97
C TRP A 96 2.49 -13.84 -11.00
N ARG A 97 2.92 -14.26 -12.19
CA ARG A 97 3.92 -15.32 -12.36
C ARG A 97 5.24 -14.95 -11.70
N ASP A 98 5.64 -13.69 -11.80
CA ASP A 98 6.90 -13.20 -11.26
C ASP A 98 6.87 -13.05 -9.72
N LEU A 99 5.72 -12.68 -9.16
CA LEU A 99 5.60 -12.40 -7.72
C LEU A 99 5.12 -13.59 -6.88
N LYS A 100 4.28 -14.49 -7.41
CA LYS A 100 3.47 -15.43 -6.61
C LYS A 100 4.23 -16.25 -5.57
N GLN A 101 5.51 -16.56 -5.82
CA GLN A 101 6.34 -17.37 -4.91
C GLN A 101 6.99 -16.54 -3.77
N ASP A 102 7.04 -15.22 -3.88
CA ASP A 102 7.73 -14.33 -2.93
C ASP A 102 6.79 -13.26 -2.34
N ILE A 103 5.48 -13.31 -2.60
CA ILE A 103 4.51 -12.42 -1.95
C ILE A 103 4.60 -12.58 -0.42
N ARG A 104 4.61 -11.44 0.27
CA ARG A 104 4.63 -11.37 1.74
C ARG A 104 3.34 -10.79 2.30
N ILE A 105 2.68 -9.90 1.56
CA ILE A 105 1.42 -9.28 1.97
C ILE A 105 0.49 -9.24 0.75
N PHE A 106 -0.71 -9.78 0.94
CA PHE A 106 -1.83 -9.67 0.00
C PHE A 106 -2.80 -8.59 0.46
N HIS A 107 -3.15 -7.68 -0.44
CA HIS A 107 -4.02 -6.55 -0.15
C HIS A 107 -5.35 -6.70 -0.91
N PHE A 108 -6.42 -6.95 -0.15
CA PHE A 108 -7.79 -7.06 -0.65
C PHE A 108 -8.45 -5.68 -0.68
N THR A 109 -8.24 -4.94 -1.77
CA THR A 109 -8.77 -3.57 -1.95
C THR A 109 -10.24 -3.55 -2.35
N VAL A 110 -10.66 -4.47 -3.23
CA VAL A 110 -12.02 -4.47 -3.82
C VAL A 110 -13.00 -5.29 -2.97
N VAL A 111 -12.83 -6.61 -2.94
CA VAL A 111 -13.72 -7.51 -2.18
C VAL A 111 -13.00 -8.01 -0.95
N LYS A 112 -13.59 -7.76 0.22
CA LYS A 112 -13.02 -8.16 1.50
C LYS A 112 -13.22 -9.67 1.71
N PRO A 113 -12.22 -10.41 2.22
CA PRO A 113 -12.31 -11.86 2.39
C PRO A 113 -13.52 -12.30 3.24
N PHE A 114 -13.87 -11.51 4.26
CA PHE A 114 -15.00 -11.77 5.18
C PHE A 114 -16.38 -11.66 4.58
N ILE A 115 -16.53 -11.17 3.34
CA ILE A 115 -17.82 -11.19 2.65
C ILE A 115 -18.22 -12.63 2.27
N PHE A 116 -17.23 -13.52 2.06
CA PHE A 116 -17.47 -14.92 1.69
C PHE A 116 -17.16 -15.91 2.82
N PHE A 117 -16.70 -15.44 3.98
CA PHE A 117 -16.65 -16.25 5.20
C PHE A 117 -18.08 -16.42 5.74
N SER A 118 -18.84 -17.29 5.06
CA SER A 118 -19.77 -18.19 5.76
C SER A 118 -19.03 -18.75 6.98
N PRO A 119 -19.65 -18.86 8.17
CA PRO A 119 -18.99 -19.42 9.34
C PRO A 119 -18.29 -20.70 8.90
N VAL A 120 -16.97 -20.72 9.03
CA VAL A 120 -16.13 -21.85 8.66
C VAL A 120 -16.69 -23.05 9.40
N VAL A 121 -17.52 -23.85 8.73
CA VAL A 121 -17.77 -25.22 9.12
C VAL A 121 -16.40 -25.84 8.96
N CYS A 122 -15.68 -25.95 10.07
CA CYS A 122 -14.52 -26.80 10.17
C CYS A 122 -14.96 -28.18 9.71
N TYR A 123 -14.75 -28.50 8.43
CA TYR A 123 -14.65 -29.87 7.97
C TYR A 123 -13.38 -30.41 8.61
N VAL A 124 -13.47 -30.73 9.90
CA VAL A 124 -12.63 -31.76 10.50
C VAL A 124 -12.91 -32.97 9.64
N LYS A 125 -11.98 -33.27 8.73
CA LYS A 125 -11.88 -34.61 8.16
C LYS A 125 -11.85 -35.55 9.35
N LYS A 126 -12.97 -36.22 9.64
CA LYS A 126 -12.95 -37.49 10.37
C LYS A 126 -12.11 -38.41 9.51
N LEU A 127 -10.83 -38.53 9.84
CA LEU A 127 -10.06 -39.70 9.50
C LEU A 127 -10.64 -40.82 10.36
N ALA A 128 -11.48 -41.64 9.73
CA ALA A 128 -11.87 -42.96 10.18
C ALA A 128 -11.35 -43.95 9.13
#